data_AF-A0A9E5BNH1-F1
#
_entry.id   AF-A0A9E5BNH1-F1
#
_cell.length_a   1.000
_cell.length_b   1.000
_cell.length_c   1.000
_cell.angle_alpha   90.00
_cell.angle_beta   90.00
_cell.angle_gamma   90.00
#
_symmetry.space_group_name_H-M   'P 1'
#
loop_
_entity.id
_entity.type
_entity.pdbx_description
1 polymer ?
#
loop_
_entity_poly.entity_id
_entity_poly.type
_entity_poly.pdbx_seq_one_letter_code
_entity_poly.pdbx_strand_id
1 'polypeptide(L)'
;MKELKAACDKYGVKLGFYYSHAQDWSISGDPRYPEPNGPERRRAVVEKKVFPQIKELIENYHPALFWGDTPHHNPKELNEEILAYLRKQDPNLIINGRVAGAIYGDYLSTPDCPVEFGPMTKPEEKDWEAIPTTNNSYGYHKLDKTHKSPAHFIHILAKAAAKGGNLLMNIGPMGNGKMAPEDLAILRIHSWNRPYASDASGLG
;
A
#
# COMPACT_ATOMS: atom_id res chain seq x y z
N MET A 1 2.03 -16.44 -1.62
CA MET A 1 1.35 -15.73 -0.50
C MET A 1 1.19 -16.58 0.76
N LYS A 2 0.88 -17.89 0.68
CA LYS A 2 0.76 -18.77 1.87
C LYS A 2 1.95 -18.71 2.83
N GLU A 3 3.17 -18.79 2.31
CA GLU A 3 4.39 -18.71 3.13
C GLU A 3 4.53 -17.36 3.85
N LEU A 4 4.18 -16.25 3.18
CA LEU A 4 4.22 -14.91 3.78
C LEU A 4 3.17 -14.79 4.89
N LYS A 5 1.94 -15.28 4.69
CA LYS A 5 0.90 -15.31 5.74
C LYS A 5 1.38 -16.08 6.97
N ALA A 6 1.92 -17.29 6.76
CA ALA A 6 2.44 -18.10 7.86
C ALA A 6 3.58 -17.40 8.62
N ALA A 7 4.46 -16.69 7.92
CA ALA A 7 5.52 -15.89 8.55
C ALA A 7 4.94 -14.70 9.33
N CYS A 8 3.99 -13.96 8.77
CA CYS A 8 3.29 -12.87 9.44
C CYS A 8 2.64 -13.35 10.74
N ASP A 9 1.90 -14.47 10.70
CA ASP A 9 1.27 -15.05 11.89
C ASP A 9 2.28 -15.48 12.94
N LYS A 10 3.34 -16.17 12.51
CA LYS A 10 4.42 -16.63 13.39
C LYS A 10 5.06 -15.46 14.16
N TYR A 11 5.19 -14.29 13.53
CA TYR A 11 5.84 -13.13 14.13
C TYR A 11 4.86 -12.04 14.60
N GLY A 12 3.55 -12.31 14.63
CA GLY A 12 2.54 -11.37 15.10
C GLY A 12 2.36 -10.12 14.23
N VAL A 13 2.77 -10.17 12.96
CA VAL A 13 2.63 -9.08 11.99
C VAL A 13 1.28 -9.19 11.28
N LYS A 14 0.52 -8.10 11.19
CA LYS A 14 -0.72 -8.08 10.42
C LYS A 14 -0.41 -8.12 8.92
N LEU A 15 -0.97 -9.09 8.20
CA LEU A 15 -0.81 -9.17 6.75
C LEU A 15 -1.76 -8.20 6.04
N GLY A 16 -1.24 -7.44 5.09
CA GLY A 16 -2.04 -6.72 4.09
C GLY A 16 -1.69 -7.17 2.67
N PHE A 17 -2.58 -6.92 1.72
CA PHE A 17 -2.30 -7.10 0.29
C PHE A 17 -2.37 -5.77 -0.46
N TYR A 18 -1.32 -5.49 -1.22
CA TYR A 18 -1.41 -4.59 -2.36
C TYR A 18 -2.04 -5.33 -3.54
N TYR A 19 -2.98 -4.69 -4.25
CA TYR A 19 -3.59 -5.26 -5.46
C TYR A 19 -3.88 -4.18 -6.51
N SER A 20 -3.33 -4.37 -7.71
CA SER A 20 -3.53 -3.47 -8.85
C SER A 20 -4.92 -3.70 -9.48
N HIS A 21 -5.98 -3.21 -8.82
CA HIS A 21 -7.37 -3.48 -9.22
C HIS A 21 -7.80 -2.81 -10.52
N ALA A 22 -7.18 -1.68 -10.86
CA ALA A 22 -7.54 -0.89 -12.03
C ALA A 22 -6.62 -1.14 -13.24
N GLN A 23 -5.49 -1.83 -13.06
CA GLN A 23 -4.52 -2.07 -14.12
C GLN A 23 -4.02 -3.51 -14.15
N ASP A 24 -4.01 -4.08 -15.35
CA ASP A 24 -3.38 -5.37 -15.60
C ASP A 24 -2.90 -5.47 -17.06
N TRP A 25 -1.60 -5.30 -17.27
CA TRP A 25 -1.00 -5.30 -18.61
C TRP A 25 -1.04 -6.66 -19.31
N SER A 26 -1.25 -7.76 -18.57
CA SER A 26 -1.49 -9.07 -19.20
C SER A 26 -2.82 -9.13 -19.94
N ILE A 27 -3.75 -8.22 -19.59
CA ILE A 27 -5.08 -8.12 -20.19
C ILE A 27 -5.19 -6.89 -21.09
N SER A 28 -4.63 -5.76 -20.65
CA SER A 28 -4.74 -4.49 -21.37
C SER A 28 -3.64 -4.23 -22.40
N GLY A 29 -2.52 -4.94 -22.32
CA GLY A 29 -1.34 -4.66 -23.14
C GLY A 29 -0.42 -3.60 -22.51
N ASP A 30 0.47 -3.03 -23.31
CA ASP A 30 1.49 -2.09 -22.85
C ASP A 30 0.86 -0.74 -22.41
N PRO A 31 1.11 -0.28 -21.17
CA PRO A 31 0.53 0.95 -20.59
C PRO A 31 0.96 2.23 -21.29
N ARG A 32 2.05 2.21 -22.06
CA ARG A 32 2.54 3.40 -22.80
C ARG A 32 1.65 3.74 -23.99
N TYR A 33 0.78 2.83 -24.39
CA TYR A 33 -0.21 3.05 -25.43
C TYR A 33 -1.57 3.22 -24.77
N PRO A 34 -2.31 4.31 -25.04
CA PRO A 34 -3.62 4.54 -24.44
C PRO A 34 -4.52 3.33 -24.71
N GLU A 35 -5.11 2.82 -23.63
CA GLU A 35 -5.75 1.51 -23.62
C GLU A 35 -6.81 1.37 -24.73
N PRO A 36 -6.83 0.23 -25.46
CA PRO A 36 -7.94 -0.09 -26.35
C PRO A 36 -9.23 -0.53 -25.61
N ASN A 37 -9.34 -0.28 -24.30
CA ASN A 37 -10.31 -0.96 -23.44
C ASN A 37 -11.34 0.02 -22.88
N GLY A 38 -12.45 0.17 -23.61
CA GLY A 38 -13.60 0.94 -23.15
C GLY A 38 -14.23 0.40 -21.85
N PRO A 39 -15.21 1.13 -21.28
CA PRO A 39 -15.83 0.81 -19.99
C PRO A 39 -16.37 -0.63 -19.87
N GLU A 40 -16.91 -1.20 -20.94
CA GLU A 40 -17.44 -2.58 -20.97
C GLU A 40 -16.34 -3.62 -20.73
N ARG A 41 -15.16 -3.45 -21.36
CA ARG A 41 -14.05 -4.38 -21.18
C ARG A 41 -13.49 -4.28 -19.76
N ARG A 42 -13.39 -3.07 -19.20
CA ARG A 42 -13.00 -2.87 -17.79
C ARG A 42 -13.97 -3.58 -16.84
N ARG A 43 -15.28 -3.41 -17.03
CA ARG A 43 -16.31 -4.10 -16.26
C ARG A 43 -16.15 -5.62 -16.35
N ALA A 44 -15.97 -6.16 -17.56
CA ALA A 44 -15.76 -7.59 -17.74
C ALA A 44 -14.51 -8.12 -17.01
N VAL A 45 -13.42 -7.35 -16.96
CA VAL A 45 -12.22 -7.70 -16.19
C VAL A 45 -12.51 -7.70 -14.69
N VAL A 46 -13.22 -6.69 -14.21
CA VAL A 46 -13.57 -6.61 -12.79
C VAL A 46 -14.41 -7.80 -12.36
N GLU A 47 -15.46 -8.10 -13.12
CA GLU A 47 -16.39 -9.20 -12.81
C GLU A 47 -15.74 -10.58 -12.92
N LYS A 48 -14.95 -10.81 -13.97
CA LYS A 48 -14.39 -12.14 -14.27
C LYS A 48 -13.06 -12.43 -13.56
N LYS A 49 -12.36 -11.39 -13.09
CA LYS A 49 -11.03 -11.53 -12.49
C LYS A 49 -10.90 -10.83 -11.15
N VAL A 50 -11.15 -9.51 -11.08
CA VAL A 50 -10.87 -8.73 -9.85
C VAL A 50 -11.73 -9.23 -8.69
N PHE A 51 -13.05 -9.38 -8.88
CA PHE A 51 -13.94 -9.90 -7.83
C PHE A 51 -13.57 -11.32 -7.38
N PRO A 52 -13.39 -12.31 -8.29
CA PRO A 52 -12.90 -13.63 -7.89
C PRO A 52 -11.57 -13.61 -7.13
N GLN A 53 -10.60 -12.79 -7.55
CA GLN A 53 -9.30 -12.71 -6.90
C GLN A 53 -9.36 -12.01 -5.54
N ILE A 54 -10.16 -10.94 -5.40
CA ILE A 54 -10.43 -10.31 -4.09
C ILE A 54 -11.03 -11.34 -3.14
N LYS A 55 -12.04 -12.08 -3.59
CA LYS A 55 -12.66 -13.15 -2.79
C LYS A 55 -11.63 -14.20 -2.37
N GLU A 56 -10.82 -14.68 -3.31
CA GLU A 56 -9.75 -15.64 -3.03
C GLU A 56 -8.76 -15.11 -1.98
N LEU A 57 -8.35 -13.85 -2.09
CA LEU A 57 -7.41 -13.22 -1.17
C LEU A 57 -8.01 -13.08 0.24
N ILE A 58 -9.26 -12.64 0.35
CA ILE A 58 -9.93 -12.45 1.63
C ILE A 58 -10.21 -13.80 2.30
N GLU A 59 -10.86 -14.73 1.60
CA GLU A 59 -11.27 -16.02 2.18
C GLU A 59 -10.08 -16.90 2.59
N ASN A 60 -8.98 -16.89 1.81
CA ASN A 60 -7.86 -17.79 2.09
C ASN A 60 -6.84 -17.20 3.07
N TYR A 61 -6.77 -15.87 3.20
CA TYR A 61 -5.68 -15.23 3.93
C TYR A 61 -6.13 -14.23 5.00
N HIS A 62 -7.39 -13.81 5.02
CA HIS A 62 -7.95 -12.90 6.04
C HIS A 62 -7.03 -11.68 6.32
N PRO A 63 -6.69 -10.90 5.28
CA PRO A 63 -5.80 -9.75 5.44
C PRO A 63 -6.44 -8.68 6.34
N ALA A 64 -5.60 -7.95 7.07
CA ALA A 64 -6.04 -6.78 7.82
C ALA A 64 -6.19 -5.53 6.92
N LEU A 65 -5.51 -5.51 5.77
CA LEU A 65 -5.45 -4.37 4.87
C LEU A 65 -5.56 -4.82 3.41
N PHE A 66 -6.37 -4.10 2.64
CA PHE A 66 -6.40 -4.14 1.18
C PHE A 66 -5.99 -2.77 0.63
N TRP A 67 -4.89 -2.77 -0.11
CA TRP A 67 -4.29 -1.56 -0.66
C TRP A 67 -4.44 -1.58 -2.19
N GLY A 68 -5.44 -0.87 -2.70
CA GLY A 68 -5.66 -0.71 -4.14
C GLY A 68 -4.82 0.41 -4.74
N ASP A 69 -4.71 0.48 -6.06
CA ASP A 69 -3.94 1.54 -6.71
C ASP A 69 -4.48 1.99 -8.08
N THR A 70 -4.10 3.21 -8.47
CA THR A 70 -4.35 3.82 -9.77
C THR A 70 -5.82 3.84 -10.23
N PRO A 71 -6.77 4.28 -9.37
CA PRO A 71 -8.21 4.15 -9.63
C PRO A 71 -8.70 4.91 -10.87
N HIS A 72 -7.94 5.90 -11.34
CA HIS A 72 -8.24 6.72 -12.52
C HIS A 72 -8.30 5.92 -13.85
N HIS A 73 -7.84 4.67 -13.86
CA HIS A 73 -7.95 3.77 -15.00
C HIS A 73 -9.34 3.13 -15.15
N ASN A 74 -10.17 3.19 -14.11
CA ASN A 74 -11.55 2.73 -14.09
C ASN A 74 -12.53 3.92 -14.07
N PRO A 75 -13.75 3.75 -14.62
CA PRO A 75 -14.87 4.64 -14.32
C PRO A 75 -15.11 4.72 -12.81
N LYS A 76 -15.60 5.87 -12.32
CA LYS A 76 -15.83 6.11 -10.89
C LYS A 76 -16.77 5.06 -10.30
N GLU A 77 -17.87 4.79 -10.99
CA GLU A 77 -18.91 3.85 -10.57
C GLU A 77 -18.35 2.44 -10.41
N LEU A 78 -17.42 2.05 -11.28
CA LEU A 78 -16.77 0.74 -11.20
C LEU A 78 -15.86 0.62 -9.98
N ASN A 79 -15.18 1.69 -9.58
CA ASN A 79 -14.40 1.70 -8.35
C ASN A 79 -15.28 1.68 -7.09
N GLU A 80 -16.42 2.40 -7.12
CA GLU A 80 -17.41 2.35 -6.04
C GLU A 80 -17.99 0.94 -5.88
N GLU A 81 -18.27 0.24 -6.99
CA GLU A 81 -18.68 -1.17 -6.99
C GLU A 81 -17.59 -2.08 -6.36
N ILE A 82 -16.31 -1.85 -6.68
CA ILE A 82 -15.19 -2.60 -6.07
C ILE A 82 -15.09 -2.37 -4.57
N LEU A 83 -15.21 -1.11 -4.12
CA LEU A 83 -15.21 -0.77 -2.71
C LEU A 83 -16.38 -1.43 -1.97
N ALA A 84 -17.59 -1.36 -2.53
CA ALA A 84 -18.78 -2.00 -1.97
C ALA A 84 -18.62 -3.53 -1.93
N TYR A 85 -17.98 -4.12 -2.94
CA TYR A 85 -17.68 -5.55 -2.96
C TYR A 85 -16.71 -5.94 -1.83
N LEU A 86 -15.61 -5.20 -1.66
CA LEU A 86 -14.64 -5.42 -0.57
C LEU A 86 -15.33 -5.36 0.80
N ARG A 87 -16.14 -4.33 1.05
CA ARG A 87 -16.93 -4.17 2.29
C ARG A 87 -17.91 -5.31 2.54
N LYS A 88 -18.49 -5.86 1.47
CA LYS A 88 -19.37 -7.03 1.54
C LYS A 88 -18.60 -8.31 1.88
N GLN A 89 -17.38 -8.48 1.38
CA GLN A 89 -16.56 -9.65 1.69
C GLN A 89 -16.05 -9.61 3.14
N ASP A 90 -15.59 -8.45 3.60
CA ASP A 90 -15.15 -8.26 4.98
C ASP A 90 -15.43 -6.81 5.45
N PRO A 91 -16.38 -6.61 6.39
CA PRO A 91 -16.71 -5.28 6.90
C PRO A 91 -15.61 -4.69 7.79
N ASN A 92 -14.64 -5.49 8.27
CA ASN A 92 -13.55 -5.03 9.14
C ASN A 92 -12.23 -4.80 8.38
N LEU A 93 -12.18 -5.12 7.09
CA LEU A 93 -10.99 -4.96 6.26
C LEU A 93 -10.63 -3.48 6.15
N ILE A 94 -9.39 -3.11 6.48
CA ILE A 94 -8.93 -1.74 6.24
C ILE A 94 -8.67 -1.57 4.75
N ILE A 95 -9.14 -0.47 4.15
CA ILE A 95 -9.02 -0.16 2.73
C ILE A 95 -8.42 1.23 2.58
N ASN A 96 -7.36 1.36 1.78
CA ASN A 96 -6.77 2.66 1.51
C ASN A 96 -7.64 3.54 0.60
N GLY A 97 -7.39 4.85 0.61
CA GLY A 97 -8.09 5.81 -0.25
C GLY A 97 -7.85 5.64 -1.75
N ARG A 98 -6.93 4.78 -2.22
CA ARG A 98 -6.66 4.63 -3.66
C ARG A 98 -7.55 3.57 -4.36
N VAL A 99 -8.48 2.91 -3.67
CA VAL A 99 -9.45 2.03 -4.34
C VAL A 99 -10.48 2.82 -5.15
N ALA A 100 -11.13 3.80 -4.52
CA ALA A 100 -12.21 4.59 -5.13
C ALA A 100 -11.97 6.10 -5.12
N GLY A 101 -10.73 6.51 -4.86
CA GLY A 101 -10.35 7.92 -4.73
C GLY A 101 -10.29 8.34 -3.26
N ALA A 102 -9.41 9.31 -2.97
CA ALA A 102 -8.84 9.54 -1.64
C ALA A 102 -9.86 9.53 -0.49
N ILE A 103 -11.05 10.09 -0.68
CA ILE A 103 -12.09 10.25 0.35
C ILE A 103 -12.99 9.02 0.57
N TYR A 104 -12.84 7.95 -0.21
CA TYR A 104 -13.74 6.79 -0.17
C TYR A 104 -13.12 5.55 0.51
N GLY A 105 -11.86 5.63 0.97
CA GLY A 105 -11.23 4.60 1.80
C GLY A 105 -11.37 4.90 3.30
N ASP A 106 -10.78 4.04 4.12
CA ASP A 106 -10.71 4.25 5.58
C ASP A 106 -9.65 5.29 5.98
N TYR A 107 -8.66 5.53 5.10
CA TYR A 107 -7.58 6.47 5.35
C TYR A 107 -7.00 7.04 4.05
N LEU A 108 -6.38 8.21 4.13
CA LEU A 108 -5.72 8.86 2.99
C LEU A 108 -4.32 8.28 2.74
N SER A 109 -3.93 8.16 1.48
CA SER A 109 -2.54 7.88 1.12
C SER A 109 -1.90 9.13 0.52
N THR A 110 -0.67 9.43 0.88
CA THR A 110 0.09 10.51 0.24
C THR A 110 0.34 10.22 -1.25
N PRO A 111 0.79 11.23 -2.02
CA PRO A 111 1.53 10.97 -3.26
C PRO A 111 2.76 10.06 -3.01
N ASP A 112 3.33 9.55 -4.10
CA ASP A 112 4.51 8.69 -4.04
C ASP A 112 5.75 9.45 -3.54
N CYS A 113 6.63 8.74 -2.84
CA CYS A 113 7.91 9.26 -2.35
C CYS A 113 7.79 10.56 -1.50
N PRO A 114 6.84 10.66 -0.54
CA PRO A 114 6.66 11.88 0.23
C PRO A 114 7.84 12.11 1.19
N VAL A 115 8.16 13.37 1.44
CA VAL A 115 9.22 13.77 2.40
C VAL A 115 8.78 14.85 3.40
N GLU A 116 7.69 15.55 3.07
CA GLU A 116 7.06 16.58 3.90
C GLU A 116 5.54 16.36 3.92
N PHE A 117 4.91 16.81 5.00
CA PHE A 117 3.48 16.66 5.21
C PHE A 117 2.88 17.98 5.68
N GLY A 118 1.79 18.41 5.04
CA GLY A 118 1.02 19.56 5.49
C GLY A 118 0.30 19.28 6.82
N PRO A 119 -0.27 20.31 7.47
CA PRO A 119 -1.18 20.07 8.58
C PRO A 119 -2.43 19.36 8.04
N MET A 120 -2.73 18.17 8.58
CA MET A 120 -3.95 17.42 8.30
C MET A 120 -5.05 17.98 9.19
N THR A 121 -5.84 18.92 8.66
CA THR A 121 -6.78 19.73 9.46
C THR A 121 -8.23 19.39 9.21
N LYS A 122 -8.53 18.66 8.14
CA LYS A 122 -9.90 18.28 7.82
C LYS A 122 -10.27 16.95 8.49
N PRO A 123 -11.54 16.74 8.87
CA PRO A 123 -11.98 15.48 9.47
C PRO A 123 -11.65 14.25 8.61
N GLU A 124 -11.75 14.35 7.28
CA GLU A 124 -11.41 13.28 6.34
C GLU A 124 -9.90 13.01 6.22
N GLU A 125 -9.04 13.87 6.78
CA GLU A 125 -7.59 13.73 6.80
C GLU A 125 -7.09 13.12 8.13
N LYS A 126 -8.01 12.73 9.02
CA LYS A 126 -7.69 12.24 10.36
C LYS A 126 -6.74 11.04 10.33
N ASP A 127 -7.05 10.06 9.50
CA ASP A 127 -6.24 8.86 9.32
C ASP A 127 -5.56 8.91 7.95
N TRP A 128 -4.24 8.79 7.94
CA TRP A 128 -3.46 8.85 6.70
C TRP A 128 -2.12 8.13 6.81
N GLU A 129 -1.54 7.78 5.66
CA GLU A 129 -0.31 7.00 5.56
C GLU A 129 0.63 7.56 4.49
N ALA A 130 1.88 7.74 4.88
CA ALA A 130 2.98 8.07 3.98
C ALA A 130 3.60 6.81 3.36
N ILE A 131 3.89 6.85 2.07
CA ILE A 131 4.43 5.71 1.30
C ILE A 131 5.80 6.02 0.65
N PRO A 132 6.86 6.23 1.44
CA PRO A 132 8.18 6.49 0.88
C PRO A 132 8.83 5.21 0.33
N THR A 133 9.73 5.41 -0.62
CA THR A 133 10.60 4.39 -1.21
C THR A 133 12.02 4.48 -0.65
N THR A 134 12.71 3.35 -0.51
CA THR A 134 14.10 3.33 -0.02
C THR A 134 15.08 3.99 -0.98
N ASN A 135 14.82 3.89 -2.29
CA ASN A 135 15.53 4.55 -3.38
C ASN A 135 14.51 5.29 -4.27
N ASN A 136 14.69 5.40 -5.59
CA ASN A 136 13.72 6.05 -6.49
C ASN A 136 12.80 5.05 -7.21
N SER A 137 12.70 3.82 -6.71
CA SER A 137 11.85 2.76 -7.23
C SER A 137 11.11 2.02 -6.10
N TYR A 138 9.91 1.55 -6.40
CA TYR A 138 9.21 0.60 -5.52
C TYR A 138 9.77 -0.82 -5.65
N GLY A 139 10.10 -1.24 -6.88
CA GLY A 139 10.73 -2.53 -7.15
C GLY A 139 12.26 -2.47 -7.00
N TYR A 140 12.91 -3.64 -6.89
CA TYR A 140 14.36 -3.69 -6.90
C TYR A 140 14.93 -3.16 -8.21
N HIS A 141 15.83 -2.18 -8.13
CA HIS A 141 16.53 -1.62 -9.29
C HIS A 141 18.04 -1.69 -9.10
N LYS A 142 18.69 -2.66 -9.75
CA LYS A 142 20.13 -2.95 -9.60
C LYS A 142 21.03 -1.74 -9.84
N LEU A 143 20.65 -0.85 -10.76
CA LEU A 143 21.42 0.32 -11.15
C LEU A 143 21.06 1.57 -10.34
N ASP A 144 20.03 1.52 -9.49
CA ASP A 144 19.65 2.66 -8.66
C ASP A 144 20.51 2.67 -7.40
N LYS A 145 21.34 3.70 -7.27
CA LYS A 145 22.26 3.90 -6.14
C LYS A 145 21.81 5.04 -5.23
N THR A 146 20.58 5.50 -5.35
CA THR A 146 20.01 6.63 -4.60
C THR A 146 19.36 6.22 -3.28
N HIS A 147 19.79 5.10 -2.69
CA HIS A 147 19.27 4.65 -1.40
C HIS A 147 19.44 5.75 -0.35
N LYS A 148 18.32 6.09 0.30
CA LYS A 148 18.25 7.10 1.35
C LYS A 148 18.86 6.55 2.63
N SER A 149 19.36 7.44 3.49
CA SER A 149 19.97 7.03 4.75
C SER A 149 18.92 6.61 5.79
N PRO A 150 19.26 5.79 6.80
CA PRO A 150 18.37 5.51 7.94
C PRO A 150 17.82 6.78 8.61
N ALA A 151 18.66 7.82 8.74
CA ALA A 151 18.27 9.10 9.32
C ALA A 151 17.15 9.80 8.54
N HIS A 152 17.11 9.64 7.22
CA HIS A 152 16.03 10.16 6.38
C HIS A 152 14.67 9.57 6.79
N PHE A 153 14.60 8.25 7.01
CA PHE A 153 13.37 7.57 7.42
C PHE A 153 12.99 7.87 8.86
N ILE A 154 13.96 8.04 9.77
CA ILE A 154 13.69 8.50 11.14
C ILE A 154 13.02 9.87 11.12
N HIS A 155 13.51 10.81 10.31
CA HIS A 155 12.91 12.14 10.18
C HIS A 155 11.50 12.07 9.60
N ILE A 156 11.27 11.28 8.54
CA ILE A 156 9.94 11.16 7.94
C ILE A 156 8.97 10.48 8.92
N LEU A 157 9.40 9.43 9.61
CA LEU A 157 8.59 8.76 10.64
C LEU A 157 8.19 9.75 11.75
N ALA A 158 9.14 10.54 12.27
CA ALA A 158 8.86 11.54 13.28
C ALA A 158 7.89 12.63 12.80
N LYS A 159 8.03 13.09 11.54
CA LYS A 159 7.12 14.07 10.95
C LYS A 159 5.71 13.52 10.75
N ALA A 160 5.58 12.26 10.31
CA ALA A 160 4.29 11.59 10.14
C ALA A 160 3.61 11.40 11.50
N ALA A 161 4.33 10.84 12.48
CA ALA A 161 3.83 10.62 13.84
C ALA A 161 3.39 11.94 14.52
N ALA A 162 4.16 13.02 14.36
CA ALA A 162 3.79 14.34 14.88
C ALA A 162 2.51 14.94 14.26
N LYS A 163 1.96 14.31 13.22
CA LYS A 163 0.76 14.70 12.49
C LYS A 163 -0.27 13.57 12.42
N GLY A 164 -0.17 12.58 13.31
CA GLY A 164 -1.11 11.46 13.40
C GLY A 164 -1.08 10.48 12.23
N GLY A 165 -0.02 10.51 11.41
CA GLY A 165 0.10 9.65 10.23
C GLY A 165 0.95 8.42 10.45
N ASN A 166 0.67 7.40 9.63
CA ASN A 166 1.46 6.17 9.55
C ASN A 166 2.56 6.27 8.47
N LEU A 167 3.54 5.37 8.57
CA LEU A 167 4.59 5.20 7.57
C LEU A 167 4.58 3.77 7.03
N LEU A 168 4.18 3.59 5.78
CA LEU A 168 4.30 2.34 5.03
C LEU A 168 5.56 2.40 4.17
N MET A 169 6.70 2.06 4.77
CA MET A 169 8.00 2.08 4.10
C MET A 169 8.14 0.89 3.14
N ASN A 170 8.34 1.18 1.85
CA ASN A 170 8.54 0.16 0.83
C ASN A 170 9.92 -0.50 0.92
N ILE A 171 10.00 -1.80 0.65
CA ILE A 171 11.24 -2.54 0.38
C ILE A 171 11.02 -3.33 -0.91
N GLY A 172 11.97 -3.27 -1.85
CA GLY A 172 11.93 -4.03 -3.09
C GLY A 172 12.88 -5.22 -3.04
N PRO A 173 12.42 -6.46 -2.74
CA PRO A 173 13.30 -7.62 -2.73
C PRO A 173 13.94 -7.87 -4.08
N MET A 174 15.18 -8.39 -4.07
CA MET A 174 15.85 -8.85 -5.28
C MET A 174 15.12 -10.04 -5.88
N GLY A 175 15.30 -10.29 -7.18
CA GLY A 175 14.66 -11.41 -7.90
C GLY A 175 15.00 -12.81 -7.37
N ASN A 176 15.98 -12.94 -6.46
CA ASN A 176 16.31 -14.17 -5.75
C ASN A 176 15.59 -14.30 -4.38
N GLY A 177 14.66 -13.40 -4.06
CA GLY A 177 13.89 -13.38 -2.82
C GLY A 177 14.62 -12.78 -1.61
N LYS A 178 15.88 -12.35 -1.73
CA LYS A 178 16.62 -11.69 -0.64
C LYS A 178 16.44 -10.17 -0.68
N MET A 179 16.48 -9.54 0.49
CA MET A 179 16.57 -8.07 0.58
C MET A 179 17.96 -7.59 0.16
N ALA A 180 18.04 -6.41 -0.46
CA ALA A 180 19.32 -5.79 -0.78
C ALA A 180 20.06 -5.38 0.52
N PRO A 181 21.40 -5.45 0.58
CA PRO A 181 22.17 -5.01 1.75
C PRO A 181 21.86 -3.57 2.17
N GLU A 182 21.59 -2.69 1.20
CA GLU A 182 21.22 -1.29 1.40
C GLU A 182 19.87 -1.16 2.14
N ASP A 183 18.87 -1.92 1.73
CA ASP A 183 17.56 -1.97 2.40
C ASP A 183 17.66 -2.55 3.82
N LEU A 184 18.50 -3.57 4.02
CA LEU A 184 18.77 -4.14 5.35
C LEU A 184 19.42 -3.12 6.28
N ALA A 185 20.30 -2.26 5.76
CA ALA A 185 20.91 -1.20 6.54
C ALA A 185 19.87 -0.15 6.96
N ILE A 186 18.92 0.18 6.09
CA ILE A 186 17.79 1.07 6.39
C ILE A 186 16.89 0.46 7.47
N LEU A 187 16.52 -0.82 7.37
CA LEU A 187 15.62 -1.47 8.35
C LEU A 187 16.15 -1.49 9.78
N ARG A 188 17.48 -1.31 9.98
CA ARG A 188 18.07 -1.14 11.33
C ARG A 188 17.55 0.09 12.09
N ILE A 189 16.75 0.96 11.48
CA ILE A 189 15.99 2.01 12.19
C ILE A 189 15.17 1.45 13.38
N HIS A 190 14.79 0.17 13.36
CA HIS A 190 14.10 -0.47 14.49
C HIS A 190 14.90 -0.38 15.81
N SER A 191 16.23 -0.27 15.74
CA SER A 191 17.10 -0.17 16.92
C SER A 191 16.99 1.20 17.59
N TRP A 192 16.71 2.25 16.81
CA TRP A 192 16.43 3.57 17.32
C TRP A 192 15.09 3.64 18.07
N ASN A 193 14.09 2.86 17.64
CA ASN A 193 12.76 2.82 18.28
C ASN A 193 12.71 2.04 19.60
N ARG A 194 13.68 1.19 19.92
CA ARG A 194 13.63 0.34 21.12
C ARG A 194 13.46 1.08 22.46
N PRO A 195 14.09 2.25 22.69
CA PRO A 195 13.88 3.01 23.93
C PRO A 195 12.52 3.72 24.00
N TYR A 196 11.83 3.92 22.85
CA TYR A 196 10.63 4.75 22.73
C TYR A 196 9.35 3.95 22.42
N ALA A 197 9.46 2.63 22.22
CA ALA A 197 8.34 1.77 21.83
C ALA A 197 7.25 1.66 22.90
N SER A 198 7.55 1.95 24.18
CA SER A 198 6.56 2.07 25.26
C SER A 198 5.70 3.33 25.16
N ASP A 199 6.20 4.37 24.50
CA ASP A 199 5.61 5.71 24.53
C ASP A 199 4.75 5.96 23.29
N ALA A 200 5.07 5.32 22.16
CA ALA A 200 4.31 5.44 20.91
C ALA A 200 2.97 4.66 20.93
N SER A 201 2.83 3.62 21.76
CA SER A 201 1.58 2.88 21.91
C SER A 201 0.51 3.59 22.75
N GLY A 202 0.84 4.75 23.34
CA GLY A 202 -0.07 5.56 24.17
C GLY A 202 -0.64 6.79 23.46
N LEU A 203 -0.26 7.04 22.21
CA LEU A 203 -0.83 8.11 21.40
C LEU A 203 -1.93 7.49 20.52
N GLY A 204 -3.08 7.24 21.16
CA GLY A 204 -4.27 6.64 20.54
C GLY A 204 -5.12 7.60 19.72
#